data_AF-A0A0F9SP78-F1
#
_entry.id   AF-A0A0F9SP78-F1
#
_cell.length_a   1.000
_cell.length_b   1.000
_cell.length_c   1.000
_cell.angle_alpha   90.00
_cell.angle_beta   90.00
_cell.angle_gamma   90.00
#
_symmetry.space_group_name_H-M   'P 1'
#
loop_
_entity.id
_entity.type
_entity.pdbx_description
1 polymer ?
#
loop_
_entity_poly.entity_id
_entity_poly.type
_entity_poly.pdbx_seq_one_letter_code
_entity_poly.pdbx_strand_id
1 'polypeptide(L)'
;MKRRNGFVSNSSSSNFIIATRRIEPCPVCNRTDMDFLEAIDAAHGLGSSVEQRGYQEVLDYMKEELDDYGITIAGGTKLETWQQSTLDCYVELRDGDWDGWELARLDLDRHDQVLKHLLRQGVASGSIRMLSAEDD
;
A
#
# COMPACT_ATOMS: atom_id res chain seq x y z
N MET A 1 14.92 -33.60 21.97
CA MET A 1 14.06 -33.20 20.82
C MET A 1 13.34 -31.90 21.18
N LYS A 2 13.87 -30.75 20.78
CA LYS A 2 13.19 -29.45 20.96
C LYS A 2 12.18 -29.30 19.82
N ARG A 3 10.90 -29.24 20.14
CA ARG A 3 9.86 -28.79 19.19
C ARG A 3 10.22 -27.36 18.78
N ARG A 4 10.66 -27.18 17.54
CA ARG A 4 10.65 -25.87 16.89
C ARG A 4 9.19 -25.58 16.61
N ASN A 5 8.58 -24.69 17.40
CA ASN A 5 7.33 -24.06 17.04
C ASN A 5 7.61 -23.18 15.82
N GLY A 6 7.68 -23.79 14.64
CA GLY A 6 7.52 -23.08 13.39
C GLY A 6 6.04 -22.70 13.31
N PHE A 7 5.69 -21.57 13.93
CA PHE A 7 4.63 -20.75 13.36
C PHE A 7 5.21 -20.22 12.06
N VAL A 8 5.01 -20.99 10.98
CA VAL A 8 5.06 -20.44 9.64
C VAL A 8 3.81 -19.58 9.57
N SER A 9 3.97 -18.26 9.70
CA SER A 9 2.88 -17.32 9.47
C SER A 9 2.31 -17.63 8.10
N ASN A 10 1.07 -18.11 8.07
CA ASN A 10 0.35 -18.41 6.85
C ASN A 10 -0.34 -17.13 6.31
N SER A 11 0.26 -15.96 6.58
CA SER A 11 -0.22 -14.70 6.01
C SER A 11 0.23 -14.70 4.57
N SER A 12 -0.68 -15.10 3.69
CA SER A 12 -0.38 -15.21 2.27
C SER A 12 -0.87 -13.98 1.54
N SER A 13 -0.46 -12.82 2.02
CA SER A 13 -0.98 -11.53 1.61
C SER A 13 0.18 -10.59 1.29
N SER A 14 -0.01 -9.72 0.31
CA SER A 14 0.99 -8.76 -0.15
C SER A 14 0.59 -7.38 0.39
N ASN A 15 1.55 -6.67 0.98
CA ASN A 15 1.31 -5.32 1.50
C ASN A 15 1.67 -4.29 0.44
N PHE A 16 0.78 -3.31 0.25
CA PHE A 16 0.99 -2.23 -0.71
C PHE A 16 0.74 -0.88 -0.05
N ILE A 17 1.58 0.09 -0.38
CA ILE A 17 1.26 1.50 -0.18
C ILE A 17 0.89 2.07 -1.53
N ILE A 18 -0.34 2.57 -1.65
CA ILE A 18 -0.87 3.12 -2.89
C ILE A 18 -1.35 4.55 -2.69
N ALA A 19 -1.31 5.32 -3.77
CA ALA A 19 -2.03 6.56 -3.92
C ALA A 19 -3.12 6.37 -4.97
N THR A 20 -4.35 6.73 -4.62
CA THR A 20 -5.50 6.69 -5.54
C THR A 20 -5.92 8.11 -5.86
N ARG A 21 -6.20 8.41 -7.14
CA ARG A 21 -6.85 9.69 -7.46
C ARG A 21 -8.34 9.54 -7.26
N ARG A 22 -8.96 10.53 -6.63
CA ARG A 22 -10.42 10.67 -6.73
C ARG A 22 -10.78 10.86 -8.18
N ILE A 23 -11.46 9.88 -8.75
CA ILE A 23 -11.95 9.95 -10.12
C ILE A 23 -13.13 10.92 -10.11
N GLU A 24 -12.98 12.08 -10.72
CA GLU A 24 -14.11 12.98 -10.94
C GLU A 24 -15.17 12.25 -11.77
N PRO A 25 -16.48 12.42 -11.46
CA PRO A 25 -17.54 11.78 -12.22
C PRO A 25 -17.42 12.10 -13.71
N CYS A 26 -17.64 11.12 -14.58
CA CYS A 26 -17.60 11.36 -16.01
C CYS A 26 -18.58 12.50 -16.39
N PRO A 27 -18.14 13.59 -17.04
CA PRO A 27 -19.01 14.74 -17.31
C PRO A 27 -20.14 14.44 -18.30
N VAL A 28 -20.07 13.29 -19.01
CA VAL A 28 -21.04 12.89 -20.03
C VAL A 28 -22.12 11.97 -19.47
N CYS A 29 -21.75 10.96 -18.69
CA CYS A 29 -22.68 9.97 -18.15
C CYS A 29 -22.87 10.04 -16.63
N ASN A 30 -22.17 10.98 -15.96
CA ASN A 30 -22.14 11.16 -14.51
C ASN A 30 -21.78 9.90 -13.71
N ARG A 31 -21.15 8.92 -14.38
CA ARG A 31 -20.67 7.71 -13.72
C ARG A 31 -19.38 8.04 -12.99
N THR A 32 -19.37 7.85 -11.68
CA THR A 32 -18.14 7.63 -10.92
C THR A 32 -17.74 6.18 -11.15
N ASP A 33 -16.54 5.97 -11.70
CA ASP A 33 -15.95 4.63 -11.66
C ASP A 33 -15.75 4.24 -10.20
N MET A 34 -15.89 2.94 -9.93
CA MET A 34 -15.81 2.40 -8.57
C MET A 34 -14.44 2.74 -7.96
N ASP A 35 -14.45 3.39 -6.80
CA ASP A 35 -13.24 3.66 -6.05
C ASP A 35 -12.62 2.31 -5.64
N PHE A 36 -11.33 2.15 -5.90
CA PHE A 36 -10.63 0.91 -5.58
C PHE A 36 -10.65 0.62 -4.09
N LEU A 37 -10.56 1.64 -3.23
CA LEU A 37 -10.63 1.47 -1.78
C LEU A 37 -12.03 1.00 -1.35
N GLU A 38 -13.09 1.54 -1.95
CA GLU A 38 -14.45 1.05 -1.73
C GLU A 38 -14.64 -0.39 -2.21
N ALA A 39 -13.97 -0.80 -3.29
CA ALA A 39 -14.02 -2.17 -3.77
C ALA A 39 -13.39 -3.16 -2.77
N ILE A 40 -12.33 -2.75 -2.06
CA ILE A 40 -11.72 -3.55 -0.98
C ILE A 40 -12.68 -3.65 0.21
N ASP A 41 -13.23 -2.51 0.65
CA ASP A 41 -14.17 -2.47 1.78
C ASP A 41 -15.41 -3.34 1.50
N ALA A 42 -15.90 -3.34 0.25
CA ALA A 42 -17.06 -4.13 -0.17
C ALA A 42 -16.77 -5.62 -0.37
N ALA A 43 -15.50 -6.03 -0.52
CA ALA A 43 -15.11 -7.42 -0.80
C ALA A 43 -15.25 -8.37 0.41
N HIS A 44 -15.80 -7.89 1.54
CA HIS A 44 -16.10 -8.62 2.79
C HIS A 44 -15.96 -10.15 2.69
N GLY A 45 -14.78 -10.69 3.04
CA GLY A 45 -14.59 -12.13 3.23
C GLY A 45 -13.33 -12.78 2.65
N LEU A 46 -12.46 -12.04 1.95
CA LEU A 46 -11.27 -12.61 1.30
C LEU A 46 -9.93 -12.32 1.99
N GLY A 47 -9.93 -11.71 3.18
CA GLY A 47 -8.69 -11.40 3.92
C GLY A 47 -7.93 -10.18 3.41
N SER A 48 -8.43 -9.52 2.35
CA SER A 48 -7.94 -8.22 1.91
C SER A 48 -8.57 -7.09 2.73
N SER A 49 -7.79 -6.07 3.08
CA SER A 49 -8.21 -4.94 3.91
C SER A 49 -7.44 -3.66 3.61
N VAL A 50 -8.05 -2.52 3.99
CA VAL A 50 -7.36 -1.23 4.12
C VAL A 50 -6.91 -1.10 5.58
N GLU A 51 -5.61 -1.07 5.81
CA GLU A 51 -5.03 -1.03 7.16
C GLU A 51 -4.83 0.40 7.69
N GLN A 52 -4.40 1.31 6.82
CA GLN A 52 -4.26 2.74 7.11
C GLN A 52 -4.82 3.56 5.96
N ARG A 53 -5.51 4.66 6.27
CA ARG A 53 -6.14 5.52 5.26
C ARG A 53 -5.85 6.99 5.52
N GLY A 54 -5.39 7.68 4.49
CA GLY A 54 -5.04 9.08 4.55
C GLY A 54 -3.55 9.31 4.78
N TYR A 55 -3.12 10.50 4.36
CA TYR A 55 -1.70 10.86 4.27
C TYR A 55 -0.95 10.71 5.59
N GLN A 56 -1.51 11.27 6.68
CA GLN A 56 -0.81 11.28 7.96
C GLN A 56 -0.66 9.88 8.56
N GLU A 57 -1.69 9.04 8.48
CA GLU A 57 -1.64 7.67 9.01
C GLU A 57 -0.63 6.80 8.26
N VAL A 58 -0.60 6.91 6.93
CA VAL A 58 0.38 6.19 6.10
C VAL A 58 1.79 6.70 6.37
N LEU A 59 1.97 8.01 6.50
CA LEU A 59 3.28 8.61 6.78
C LEU A 59 3.81 8.20 8.16
N ASP A 60 2.95 8.19 9.18
CA ASP A 60 3.31 7.79 10.54
C ASP A 60 3.67 6.29 10.59
N TYR A 61 2.91 5.44 9.89
CA TYR A 61 3.24 4.02 9.73
C TYR A 61 4.64 3.81 9.13
N MET A 62 4.93 4.49 8.02
CA MET A 62 6.23 4.35 7.35
C MET A 62 7.38 4.86 8.22
N LYS A 63 7.13 5.90 9.01
CA LYS A 63 8.12 6.41 9.94
C LYS A 63 8.40 5.40 11.06
N GLU A 64 7.36 4.78 11.62
CA GLU A 64 7.48 3.74 12.65
C GLU A 64 8.28 2.54 12.13
N GLU A 65 7.97 2.06 10.91
CA GLU A 65 8.75 1.00 10.24
C GLU A 65 10.23 1.36 10.09
N LEU A 66 10.54 2.58 9.62
CA LEU A 66 11.92 3.03 9.48
C LEU A 66 12.65 3.11 10.83
N ASP A 67 11.96 3.58 11.87
CA ASP A 67 12.49 3.67 13.23
C ASP A 67 12.75 2.27 13.82
N ASP A 68 11.85 1.30 13.60
CA ASP A 68 11.98 -0.09 14.03
C ASP A 68 13.18 -0.80 13.39
N TYR A 69 13.47 -0.50 12.12
CA TYR A 69 14.67 -0.99 11.44
C TYR A 69 15.94 -0.20 11.78
N GLY A 70 15.85 0.83 12.62
CA GLY A 70 16.98 1.69 12.99
C GLY A 70 17.52 2.50 11.80
N ILE A 71 16.69 2.73 10.78
CA ILE A 71 17.06 3.44 9.56
C ILE A 71 16.94 4.94 9.84
N THR A 72 18.09 5.58 10.02
CA THR A 72 18.16 7.03 10.19
C THR A 72 18.38 7.73 8.85
N ILE A 73 17.60 8.79 8.60
CA ILE A 73 17.67 9.62 7.39
C ILE A 73 19.05 10.32 7.26
N ALA A 74 19.83 10.38 8.34
CA ALA A 74 21.10 11.08 8.42
C ALA A 74 22.28 10.41 7.66
N GLY A 75 22.09 9.21 7.10
CA GLY A 75 23.03 8.58 6.16
C GLY A 75 24.29 8.00 6.81
N GLY A 76 24.63 6.76 6.44
CA GLY A 76 25.90 6.12 6.87
C GLY A 76 25.87 4.60 6.92
N THR A 77 24.68 4.00 6.96
CA THR A 77 24.51 2.55 7.02
C THR A 77 24.21 1.98 5.64
N LYS A 78 24.84 0.85 5.28
CA LYS A 78 24.49 0.10 4.08
C LYS A 78 23.11 -0.53 4.30
N LEU A 79 22.10 -0.01 3.62
CA LEU A 79 20.74 -0.54 3.66
C LEU A 79 20.58 -1.73 2.71
N GLU A 80 19.67 -2.64 3.06
CA GLU A 80 19.18 -3.64 2.13
C GLU A 80 18.25 -2.99 1.08
N THR A 81 18.05 -3.64 -0.07
CA THR A 81 17.28 -3.07 -1.18
C THR A 81 15.85 -2.68 -0.79
N TRP A 82 15.20 -3.51 0.03
CA TRP A 82 13.84 -3.25 0.50
C TRP A 82 13.80 -2.08 1.50
N GLN A 83 14.77 -1.99 2.41
CA GLN A 83 14.94 -0.86 3.34
C GLN A 83 15.14 0.47 2.61
N GLN A 84 15.96 0.46 1.55
CA GLN A 84 16.16 1.63 0.71
C GLN A 84 14.85 2.01 0.00
N SER A 85 14.09 1.03 -0.50
CA SER A 85 12.81 1.29 -1.16
C SER A 85 11.78 1.90 -0.20
N THR A 86 11.70 1.41 1.04
CA THR A 86 10.84 1.99 2.09
C THR A 86 11.27 3.41 2.43
N LEU A 87 12.57 3.68 2.56
CA LEU A 87 13.09 5.03 2.82
C LEU A 87 12.80 5.98 1.66
N ASP A 88 13.01 5.55 0.42
CA ASP A 88 12.75 6.34 -0.78
C ASP A 88 11.25 6.69 -0.88
N CYS A 89 10.37 5.71 -0.63
CA CYS A 89 8.92 5.92 -0.58
C CYS A 89 8.52 6.90 0.53
N TYR A 90 9.11 6.80 1.72
CA TYR A 90 8.84 7.72 2.83
C TYR A 90 9.25 9.16 2.48
N VAL A 91 10.44 9.34 1.90
CA VAL A 91 10.92 10.65 1.45
C VAL A 91 10.02 11.21 0.35
N GLU A 92 9.62 10.36 -0.61
CA GLU A 92 8.70 10.76 -1.67
C GLU A 92 7.34 11.21 -1.12
N LEU A 93 6.80 10.49 -0.13
CA LEU A 93 5.56 10.86 0.53
C LEU A 93 5.70 12.19 1.27
N ARG A 94 6.72 12.29 2.14
CA ARG A 94 6.96 13.46 3.00
C ARG A 94 7.17 14.76 2.21
N ASP A 95 7.94 14.68 1.13
CA ASP A 95 8.39 15.86 0.37
C ASP A 95 7.62 16.07 -0.93
N GLY A 96 6.74 15.13 -1.30
CA GLY A 96 5.95 15.16 -2.54
C GLY A 96 4.68 16.01 -2.44
N ASP A 97 4.11 16.33 -3.60
CA ASP A 97 2.79 16.95 -3.72
C ASP A 97 1.73 15.86 -3.94
N TRP A 98 0.85 15.72 -2.96
CA TRP A 98 -0.21 14.70 -2.91
C TRP A 98 -1.61 15.30 -2.92
N ASP A 99 -1.75 16.57 -3.30
CA ASP A 99 -3.05 17.21 -3.43
C ASP A 99 -3.93 16.46 -4.46
N GLY A 100 -5.15 16.13 -4.05
CA GLY A 100 -6.09 15.35 -4.87
C GLY A 100 -5.83 13.83 -4.90
N TRP A 101 -4.84 13.35 -4.17
CA TRP A 101 -4.60 11.92 -3.96
C TRP A 101 -5.11 11.47 -2.59
N GLU A 102 -5.57 10.23 -2.54
CA GLU A 102 -5.95 9.54 -1.34
C GLU A 102 -5.01 8.34 -1.15
N LEU A 103 -4.22 8.40 -0.07
CA LEU A 103 -3.23 7.39 0.26
C LEU A 103 -3.84 6.30 1.12
N ALA A 104 -3.41 5.06 0.87
CA ALA A 104 -3.81 3.91 1.67
C ALA A 104 -2.70 2.88 1.73
N ARG A 105 -2.58 2.23 2.90
CA ARG A 105 -1.87 0.96 3.03
C ARG A 105 -2.89 -0.16 2.98
N LEU A 106 -2.62 -1.13 2.13
CA LEU A 106 -3.49 -2.25 1.85
C LEU A 106 -2.79 -3.54 2.19
N ASP A 107 -3.55 -4.47 2.74
CA ASP A 107 -3.21 -5.88 2.74
C ASP A 107 -4.10 -6.56 1.69
N LEU A 108 -3.49 -7.20 0.68
CA LEU A 108 -4.24 -7.92 -0.35
C LEU A 108 -3.94 -9.41 -0.29
N ASP A 109 -4.98 -10.21 -0.04
CA ASP A 109 -4.84 -11.67 -0.04
C ASP A 109 -4.38 -12.18 -1.39
N ARG A 110 -3.45 -13.15 -1.39
CA ARG A 110 -2.84 -13.61 -2.64
C ARG A 110 -3.82 -14.24 -3.61
N HIS A 111 -4.91 -14.82 -3.10
CA HIS A 111 -5.93 -15.55 -3.84
C HIS A 111 -7.04 -14.63 -4.35
N ASP A 112 -7.10 -13.38 -3.89
CA ASP A 112 -8.04 -12.39 -4.42
C ASP A 112 -7.60 -11.85 -5.79
N GLN A 113 -7.84 -12.67 -6.81
CA GLN A 113 -7.51 -12.34 -8.20
C GLN A 113 -8.33 -11.16 -8.73
N VAL A 114 -9.50 -10.90 -8.15
CA VAL A 114 -10.38 -9.79 -8.58
C VAL A 114 -9.78 -8.47 -8.17
N LEU A 115 -9.47 -8.30 -6.87
CA LEU A 115 -8.83 -7.08 -6.38
C LEU A 115 -7.45 -6.86 -7.02
N LYS A 116 -6.66 -7.92 -7.21
CA LYS A 116 -5.39 -7.82 -7.94
C LYS A 116 -5.56 -7.37 -9.40
N HIS A 117 -6.61 -7.83 -10.07
CA HIS A 117 -6.90 -7.40 -11.43
C HIS A 117 -7.31 -5.91 -11.46
N LEU A 118 -8.17 -5.49 -10.54
CA LEU A 118 -8.61 -4.10 -10.41
C LEU A 118 -7.43 -3.18 -10.07
N LEU A 119 -6.54 -3.58 -9.16
CA LEU A 119 -5.32 -2.84 -8.84
C LEU A 119 -4.46 -2.63 -10.10
N ARG A 120 -4.21 -3.71 -10.87
CA ARG A 120 -3.44 -3.63 -12.11
C ARG A 120 -4.09 -2.74 -13.15
N GLN A 121 -5.42 -2.78 -13.27
CA GLN A 121 -6.15 -1.89 -14.18
C GLN A 121 -6.01 -0.43 -13.76
N GLY A 122 -6.15 -0.13 -12.45
CA GLY A 122 -5.99 1.23 -11.92
C GLY A 122 -4.56 1.76 -12.09
N VAL A 123 -3.55 0.90 -11.94
CA VAL A 123 -2.16 1.26 -12.23
C VAL A 123 -1.96 1.53 -13.73
N ALA A 124 -2.52 0.68 -14.60
CA ALA A 124 -2.40 0.86 -16.05
C ALA A 124 -3.14 2.09 -16.58
N SER A 125 -4.25 2.50 -15.95
CA SER A 125 -4.99 3.72 -16.29
C SER A 125 -4.38 4.98 -15.68
N GLY A 126 -3.46 4.84 -14.72
CA GLY A 126 -2.89 5.94 -13.95
C GLY A 126 -3.81 6.49 -12.85
N SER A 127 -4.93 5.81 -12.54
CA SER A 127 -5.80 6.18 -11.41
C SER A 127 -5.26 5.70 -10.06
N ILE A 128 -4.35 4.72 -10.07
CA ILE A 128 -3.63 4.24 -8.90
C ILE A 128 -2.13 4.34 -9.16
N ARG A 129 -1.39 4.86 -8.19
CA ARG A 129 0.06 4.83 -8.15
C ARG A 129 0.51 3.91 -7.02
N MET A 130 1.32 2.91 -7.35
CA MET A 130 1.99 2.07 -6.35
C MET A 130 3.26 2.79 -5.87
N LEU A 131 3.41 2.95 -4.56
CA LEU A 131 4.55 3.62 -3.93
C LEU A 131 5.50 2.62 -3.27
N SER A 132 4.92 1.60 -2.63
CA SER A 132 5.68 0.45 -2.12
C SER A 132 4.91 -0.84 -2.37
N ALA A 133 5.64 -1.91 -2.59
CA ALA A 133 5.13 -3.27 -2.66
C ALA A 133 6.07 -4.16 -1.84
N GLU A 134 5.55 -4.72 -0.77
CA GLU A 134 6.22 -5.76 0.00
C GLU A 134 5.58 -7.09 -0.39
N ASP A 135 6.27 -7.79 -1.28
CA ASP A 135 5.96 -9.19 -1.60
C ASP A 135 6.73 -10.07 -0.61
N ASP A 136 6.00 -10.77 0.25
CA ASP A 136 6.48 -11.81 1.17
C ASP A 136 6.88 -13.11 0.43
#